data_AF-A0A2W6CI85-F1
#
_entry.id   AF-A0A2W6CI85-F1
#
_cell.length_a   1.000
_cell.length_b   1.000
_cell.length_c   1.000
_cell.angle_alpha   90.00
_cell.angle_beta   90.00
_cell.angle_gamma   90.00
#
_symmetry.space_group_name_H-M   'P 1'
#
loop_
_entity.id
_entity.type
_entity.pdbx_description
1 polymer ?
#
loop_
_entity_poly.entity_id
_entity_poly.type
_entity_poly.pdbx_seq_one_letter_code
_entity_poly.pdbx_strand_id
1 'polypeptide(L)'
;MTPAIPPRDDTGTTLPDRRCAGCGATFTPTGRARHCSTACRKRVFRARHDVVAVADLPAAPPAGTRREHTVYECPDCGDRQLGVQRCAGCGRFGRALGLGGACPGCGDPVTLADLDLERKASR
;
A
#
# COMPACT_ATOMS: atom_id res chain seq x y z
N MET A 1 -27.27 32.60 37.19
CA MET A 1 -26.99 31.41 36.36
C MET A 1 -26.28 31.89 35.10
N THR A 2 -24.95 31.85 35.10
CA THR A 2 -24.12 32.26 33.95
C THR A 2 -23.73 30.98 33.21
N PRO A 3 -24.03 30.81 31.92
CA PRO A 3 -23.55 29.63 31.21
C PRO A 3 -22.03 29.70 31.08
N ALA A 4 -21.35 28.64 31.53
CA ALA A 4 -19.92 28.46 31.32
C ALA A 4 -19.66 28.27 29.82
N ILE A 5 -18.93 29.21 29.22
CA ILE A 5 -18.37 29.06 27.88
C ILE A 5 -17.33 27.93 27.97
N PRO A 6 -17.42 26.83 27.19
CA PRO A 6 -16.39 25.81 27.20
C PRO A 6 -15.08 26.45 26.70
N PRO A 7 -13.94 26.23 27.37
CA PRO A 7 -12.68 26.77 26.92
C PRO A 7 -12.35 26.09 25.58
N ARG A 8 -12.54 26.83 24.48
CA ARG A 8 -11.84 26.47 23.24
C ARG A 8 -10.39 26.86 23.48
N ASP A 9 -9.59 25.85 23.83
CA ASP A 9 -8.14 25.90 23.80
C ASP A 9 -7.67 26.32 22.40
N ASP A 10 -7.54 27.63 22.19
CA ASP A 10 -6.83 28.21 21.04
C ASP A 10 -6.06 29.46 21.49
N THR A 11 -5.54 29.48 22.73
CA THR A 11 -4.44 30.38 23.06
C THR A 11 -3.18 29.85 22.40
N GLY A 12 -2.85 30.46 21.25
CA GLY A 12 -1.68 30.16 20.45
C GLY A 12 -0.43 30.00 21.29
N THR A 13 -0.03 28.76 21.52
CA THR A 13 1.38 28.47 21.74
C THR A 13 2.07 28.90 20.46
N THR A 14 2.99 29.87 20.56
CA THR A 14 4.03 30.07 19.56
C THR A 14 4.75 28.74 19.39
N LEU A 15 4.23 27.92 18.48
CA LEU A 15 4.85 26.67 18.10
C LEU A 15 6.18 27.03 17.44
N PRO A 16 7.23 26.21 17.65
CA PRO A 16 8.53 26.45 17.05
C PRO A 16 8.39 26.62 15.54
N ASP A 17 9.30 27.38 14.94
CA ASP A 17 9.31 27.60 13.50
C ASP A 17 9.21 26.26 12.77
N ARG A 18 8.25 26.17 11.85
CA ARG A 18 7.98 24.97 11.06
C ARG A 18 8.42 25.19 9.63
N ARG A 19 8.82 24.11 8.96
CA ARG A 19 9.06 24.13 7.51
C ARG A 19 7.73 24.04 6.77
N CYS A 20 7.53 24.92 5.80
CA CYS A 20 6.34 24.91 4.95
C CYS A 20 6.36 23.72 3.99
N ALA A 21 5.26 22.95 3.95
CA ALA A 21 5.13 21.82 3.03
C ALA A 21 5.06 22.21 1.53
N GLY A 22 4.93 23.50 1.21
CA GLY A 22 4.84 23.99 -0.17
C GLY A 22 6.10 24.64 -0.72
N CYS A 23 6.87 25.36 0.10
CA CYS A 23 8.11 26.04 -0.33
C CYS A 23 9.35 25.67 0.49
N GLY A 24 9.22 24.89 1.57
CA GLY A 24 10.33 24.48 2.42
C GLY A 24 10.84 25.54 3.41
N ALA A 25 10.42 26.80 3.27
CA ALA A 25 10.82 27.89 4.16
C ALA A 25 10.33 27.69 5.60
N THR A 26 11.13 28.12 6.56
CA THR A 26 10.73 28.22 7.97
C THR A 26 9.72 29.35 8.15
N PHE A 27 8.67 29.11 8.91
CA PHE A 27 7.66 30.12 9.26
C PHE A 27 7.11 29.86 10.65
N THR A 28 6.69 30.92 11.32
CA THR A 28 6.00 30.84 12.60
C THR A 28 4.52 30.50 12.36
N PRO A 29 4.04 29.32 12.76
CA PRO A 29 2.68 28.90 12.48
C PRO A 29 1.67 29.60 13.38
N THR A 30 0.56 30.05 12.81
CA THR A 30 -0.65 30.37 13.60
C THR A 30 -1.42 29.08 13.86
N GLY A 31 -1.43 28.62 15.11
CA GLY A 31 -2.06 27.36 15.51
C GLY A 31 -1.48 26.13 14.76
N ARG A 32 -2.34 25.35 14.08
CA ARG A 32 -1.95 24.11 13.38
C ARG A 32 -1.53 24.31 11.92
N ALA A 33 -1.18 25.53 11.52
CA ALA A 33 -0.78 25.83 10.15
C ALA A 33 0.40 24.95 9.68
N ARG A 34 0.27 24.38 8.47
CA ARG A 34 1.32 23.59 7.78
C ARG A 34 1.98 24.33 6.60
N HIS A 35 1.47 25.53 6.29
CA HIS A 35 1.88 26.31 5.14
C HIS A 35 2.13 27.75 5.58
N CYS A 36 3.19 28.38 5.08
CA CYS A 36 3.51 29.76 5.40
C CYS A 36 2.50 30.77 4.84
N SER A 37 1.74 30.38 3.80
CA SER A 37 0.75 31.25 3.16
C SER A 37 -0.38 30.46 2.51
N THR A 38 -1.48 31.17 2.23
CA THR A 38 -2.60 30.64 1.43
C THR A 38 -2.16 30.26 0.02
N ALA A 39 -1.18 30.97 -0.56
CA ALA A 39 -0.59 30.64 -1.85
C ALA A 39 0.12 29.28 -1.82
N CYS A 40 0.97 29.02 -0.82
CA CYS A 40 1.62 27.73 -0.65
C CYS A 40 0.63 26.60 -0.39
N ARG A 41 -0.43 26.86 0.39
CA ARG A 41 -1.53 25.90 0.59
C ARG A 41 -2.23 25.54 -0.72
N LYS A 42 -2.58 26.54 -1.55
CA LYS A 42 -3.21 26.33 -2.85
C LYS A 42 -2.28 25.60 -3.84
N ARG A 43 -0.99 25.91 -3.85
CA ARG A 43 0.02 25.22 -4.68
C ARG A 43 0.10 23.73 -4.37
N VAL A 44 0.21 23.37 -3.09
CA VAL A 44 0.24 21.96 -2.65
C VAL A 44 -1.09 21.26 -2.95
N PHE A 45 -2.22 21.94 -2.76
CA PHE A 45 -3.54 21.40 -3.10
C PHE A 45 -3.65 21.08 -4.60
N ARG A 46 -3.26 22.03 -5.47
CA ARG A 46 -3.25 21.82 -6.93
C ARG A 46 -2.31 20.70 -7.32
N ALA A 47 -1.06 20.69 -6.85
CA ALA A 47 -0.11 19.62 -7.15
C ALA A 47 -0.63 18.22 -6.79
N ARG A 48 -1.34 18.07 -5.66
CA ARG A 48 -1.97 16.79 -5.29
C ARG A 48 -3.10 16.41 -6.22
N HIS A 49 -3.89 17.39 -6.67
CA HIS A 49 -5.03 17.16 -7.55
C HIS A 49 -4.61 16.96 -9.02
N ASP A 50 -3.55 17.64 -9.45
CA ASP A 50 -2.95 17.48 -10.77
C ASP A 50 -2.23 16.13 -10.87
N VAL A 51 -1.54 15.65 -9.81
CA VAL A 51 -0.97 14.28 -9.80
C VAL A 51 -2.06 13.20 -9.87
N VAL A 52 -3.24 13.43 -9.31
CA VAL A 52 -4.39 12.52 -9.46
C VAL A 52 -5.03 12.61 -10.86
N ALA A 53 -4.94 13.77 -11.53
CA ALA A 53 -5.43 13.95 -12.90
C ALA A 53 -4.45 13.44 -13.98
N VAL A 54 -3.15 13.30 -13.67
CA VAL A 54 -2.09 12.84 -14.60
C VAL A 54 -1.65 11.40 -14.29
N ALA A 55 -2.21 10.77 -13.26
CA ALA A 55 -2.02 9.36 -13.02
C ALA A 55 -3.01 8.55 -13.87
N ASP A 56 -2.61 8.23 -15.11
CA ASP A 56 -2.93 6.94 -15.75
C ASP A 56 -2.32 5.81 -14.89
N LEU A 57 -2.74 5.71 -13.63
CA LEU A 57 -2.53 4.49 -12.86
C LEU A 57 -3.41 3.45 -13.55
N PRO A 58 -2.85 2.32 -14.05
CA PRO A 58 -3.69 1.25 -14.55
C PRO A 58 -4.73 0.94 -13.48
N ALA A 59 -5.99 0.87 -13.91
CA ALA A 59 -7.12 0.58 -13.04
C ALA A 59 -6.69 -0.48 -12.02
N ALA A 60 -6.89 -0.20 -10.73
CA ALA A 60 -6.55 -1.14 -9.67
C ALA A 60 -7.06 -2.52 -10.09
N PRO A 61 -6.18 -3.55 -10.15
CA PRO A 61 -6.56 -4.83 -10.73
C PRO A 61 -7.84 -5.31 -10.03
N PRO A 62 -8.81 -5.86 -10.79
CA PRO A 62 -10.07 -6.29 -10.21
C PRO A 62 -9.78 -7.21 -9.02
N ALA A 63 -10.59 -7.11 -7.96
CA ALA A 63 -10.37 -7.79 -6.68
C ALA A 63 -10.37 -9.35 -6.73
N GLY A 64 -10.25 -9.96 -7.92
CA GLY A 64 -10.04 -11.38 -8.16
C GLY A 64 -8.58 -11.83 -8.27
N THR A 65 -7.64 -10.95 -8.65
CA THR A 65 -6.34 -11.38 -9.19
C THR A 65 -5.42 -12.14 -8.23
N ARG A 66 -5.41 -11.76 -6.94
CA ARG A 66 -4.38 -12.30 -6.03
C ARG A 66 -4.50 -13.81 -5.86
N ARG A 67 -5.72 -14.33 -5.78
CA ARG A 67 -5.97 -15.76 -5.59
C ARG A 67 -5.49 -16.54 -6.81
N GLU A 68 -5.82 -16.09 -8.01
CA GLU A 68 -5.45 -16.70 -9.29
C GLU A 68 -3.93 -16.90 -9.40
N HIS A 69 -3.17 -15.95 -8.83
CA HIS A 69 -1.72 -15.97 -8.80
C HIS A 69 -1.13 -16.54 -7.50
N THR A 70 -1.93 -17.12 -6.60
CA THR A 70 -1.42 -17.72 -5.36
C THR A 70 -1.22 -19.22 -5.55
N VAL A 71 -0.02 -19.69 -5.23
CA VAL A 71 0.29 -21.12 -5.15
C VAL A 71 -0.08 -21.64 -3.76
N TYR A 72 -0.87 -22.70 -3.72
CA TYR A 72 -1.27 -23.41 -2.51
C TYR A 72 -0.60 -24.78 -2.47
N GLU A 73 -0.25 -25.26 -1.28
CA GLU A 73 0.31 -26.60 -1.08
C GLU A 73 -0.58 -27.41 -0.13
N CYS A 74 -0.91 -28.64 -0.52
CA CYS A 74 -1.63 -29.56 0.35
C CYS A 74 -0.75 -29.98 1.55
N PRO A 75 -1.25 -29.89 2.79
CA PRO A 75 -0.48 -30.35 3.96
C PRO A 75 -0.30 -31.86 4.02
N ASP A 76 -1.19 -32.63 3.36
CA ASP A 76 -1.21 -34.09 3.49
C ASP A 76 -0.39 -34.79 2.39
N CYS A 77 -0.53 -34.38 1.12
CA CYS A 77 0.21 -34.98 0.00
C CYS A 77 1.32 -34.10 -0.58
N GLY A 78 1.45 -32.85 -0.13
CA GLY A 78 2.45 -31.90 -0.66
C GLY A 78 2.15 -31.36 -2.07
N ASP A 79 1.04 -31.75 -2.68
CA ASP A 79 0.67 -31.31 -4.03
C ASP A 79 0.49 -29.78 -4.08
N ARG A 80 1.10 -29.16 -5.09
CA ARG A 80 1.08 -27.70 -5.29
C ARG A 80 0.10 -27.36 -6.39
N GLN A 81 -0.72 -26.33 -6.18
CA GLN A 81 -1.76 -25.93 -7.11
C GLN A 81 -1.86 -24.40 -7.21
N LEU A 82 -2.09 -23.89 -8.42
CA LEU A 82 -2.24 -22.46 -8.68
C LEU A 82 -3.72 -22.05 -8.60
N GLY A 83 -4.05 -21.10 -7.72
CA GLY A 83 -5.41 -20.55 -7.56
C GLY A 83 -6.46 -21.48 -6.94
N VAL A 84 -6.14 -22.76 -6.78
CA VAL A 84 -7.02 -23.77 -6.20
C VAL A 84 -6.62 -24.01 -4.74
N GLN A 85 -7.52 -23.66 -3.81
CA GLN A 85 -7.26 -23.79 -2.37
C GLN A 85 -7.48 -25.21 -1.84
N ARG A 86 -8.23 -26.05 -2.55
CA ARG A 86 -8.53 -27.42 -2.12
C ARG A 86 -7.80 -28.40 -3.01
N CYS A 87 -6.98 -29.24 -2.40
CA CYS A 87 -6.30 -30.31 -3.11
C CYS A 87 -7.30 -31.15 -3.91
N ALA A 88 -7.01 -31.39 -5.19
CA ALA A 88 -7.89 -32.18 -6.06
C ALA A 88 -7.91 -33.66 -5.64
N GLY A 89 -6.79 -34.18 -5.11
CA GLY A 89 -6.69 -35.56 -4.62
C GLY A 89 -7.25 -35.73 -3.20
N CYS A 90 -6.80 -34.91 -2.25
CA CYS A 90 -7.15 -35.09 -0.83
C CYS A 90 -8.43 -34.34 -0.39
N GLY A 91 -8.89 -33.34 -1.16
CA GLY A 91 -10.02 -32.47 -0.79
C GLY A 91 -9.74 -31.48 0.35
N ARG A 92 -8.51 -31.47 0.88
CA ARG A 92 -8.08 -30.69 2.04
C ARG A 92 -7.69 -29.28 1.62
N PHE A 93 -7.92 -28.31 2.51
CA PHE A 93 -7.48 -26.94 2.28
C PHE A 93 -5.95 -26.85 2.36
N GLY A 94 -5.34 -26.38 1.27
CA GLY A 94 -3.91 -26.13 1.17
C GLY A 94 -3.51 -24.83 1.86
N ARG A 95 -2.24 -24.75 2.26
CA ARG A 95 -1.62 -23.53 2.77
C ARG A 95 -1.14 -22.65 1.62
N ALA A 96 -1.31 -21.33 1.71
CA ALA A 96 -0.76 -20.40 0.72
C ALA A 96 0.76 -20.33 0.88
N LEU A 97 1.50 -20.67 -0.18
CA LEU A 97 2.95 -20.50 -0.21
C LEU A 97 3.36 -19.08 -0.63
N GLY A 98 2.59 -18.46 -1.52
CA GLY A 98 2.84 -17.11 -1.98
C GLY A 98 2.38 -16.88 -3.41
N LEU A 99 2.79 -15.73 -3.97
CA LEU A 99 2.54 -15.41 -5.37
C LEU A 99 3.41 -16.26 -6.29
N GLY A 100 2.85 -16.66 -7.42
CA GLY A 100 3.51 -17.54 -8.38
C GLY A 100 2.71 -17.71 -9.66
N GLY A 101 3.13 -18.69 -10.46
CA GLY A 101 2.51 -19.02 -11.74
C GLY A 101 2.88 -20.43 -12.18
N ALA A 102 2.33 -20.86 -13.30
CA ALA A 102 2.72 -22.11 -13.94
C ALA A 102 4.06 -21.92 -14.67
N CYS A 103 4.99 -22.87 -14.49
CA CYS A 103 6.23 -22.90 -15.25
C CYS A 103 5.93 -23.06 -16.74
N PRO A 104 6.52 -22.26 -17.64
CA PRO A 104 6.26 -22.38 -19.08
C PRO A 104 6.82 -23.66 -19.70
N GLY A 105 7.75 -24.35 -19.03
CA GLY A 105 8.35 -25.60 -19.51
C GLY A 105 7.54 -26.85 -19.14
N CYS A 106 7.26 -27.05 -17.85
CA CYS A 106 6.58 -28.24 -17.35
C CYS A 106 5.12 -28.01 -16.92
N GLY A 107 4.68 -26.75 -16.80
CA GLY A 107 3.35 -26.40 -16.30
C GLY A 107 3.22 -26.44 -14.77
N ASP A 108 4.22 -26.92 -14.04
CA ASP A 108 4.16 -27.04 -12.59
C ASP A 108 4.06 -25.66 -11.92
N PRO A 109 3.30 -25.55 -10.81
CA PRO A 109 3.18 -24.29 -10.09
C PRO A 109 4.46 -23.96 -9.32
N VAL A 110 5.02 -22.79 -9.64
CA VAL A 110 6.27 -22.26 -9.07
C VAL A 110 5.99 -20.92 -8.39
N THR A 111 6.59 -20.70 -7.21
CA THR A 111 6.48 -19.43 -6.49
C THR A 111 7.59 -18.45 -6.89
N LEU A 112 7.35 -17.15 -6.68
CA LEU A 112 8.40 -16.14 -6.88
C LEU A 112 9.62 -16.39 -5.96
N ALA A 113 9.39 -16.95 -4.76
CA ALA A 113 10.46 -17.30 -3.84
C ALA A 113 11.34 -18.44 -4.37
N ASP A 114 10.76 -19.43 -5.05
CA ASP A 114 11.52 -20.51 -5.70
C ASP A 114 12.47 -19.92 -6.76
N LEU A 115 11.98 -18.99 -7.60
CA LEU A 115 12.77 -18.33 -8.65
C LEU A 115 13.88 -17.42 -8.10
N ASP A 116 13.64 -16.77 -6.95
CA ASP A 116 14.66 -15.96 -6.28
C ASP A 116 15.82 -16.79 -5.72
N LEU A 117 15.54 -18.04 -5.32
CA LEU A 117 16.57 -19.00 -4.91
C LEU A 117 17.36 -19.51 -6.13
N GLU A 118 16.70 -19.80 -7.25
CA GLU A 118 17.37 -20.23 -8.48
C GLU A 118 18.27 -19.13 -9.08
N ARG A 119 17.85 -17.86 -9.03
CA ARG A 119 18.68 -16.73 -9.48
C ARG A 119 19.95 -16.56 -8.66
N LYS A 120 19.91 -16.90 -7.36
CA LYS A 120 21.10 -16.89 -6.50
C LYS A 120 22.00 -18.11 -6.77
N ALA A 121 21.44 -19.25 -7.15
CA ALA A 121 22.20 -20.47 -7.44
C ALA A 121 22.88 -20.46 -8.83
N SER A 122 22.35 -19.69 -9.79
CA SER A 122 22.88 -19.59 -11.16
C SER A 122 23.95 -18.49 -11.34
N ARG A 123 24.36 -17.84 -10.26
CA ARG A 123 25.26 -16.67 -10.25
C ARG A 123 26.52 -16.96 -9.46
#